data_AF-A0A6G3XK09-F1
#
_entry.id   AF-A0A6G3XK09-F1
#
_cell.length_a   1.000
_cell.length_b   1.000
_cell.length_c   1.000
_cell.angle_alpha   90.00
_cell.angle_beta   90.00
_cell.angle_gamma   90.00
#
_symmetry.space_group_name_H-M   'P 1'
#
loop_
_entity.id
_entity.type
_entity.pdbx_description
1 polymer ?
#
loop_
_entity_poly.entity_id
_entity_poly.type
_entity_poly.pdbx_seq_one_letter_code
_entity_poly.pdbx_strand_id
1 'polypeptide(L)'
;TADWDAIARLKEHVPEIPVLGNGDIWCADDALRMMRETGCDGVVVGRGCLGRPWLFADLVNAMEGREARHAPTLRVVADVMVRHATLLGEWIGDEARGVIDFRKHV
;
A
#
# COMPACT_ATOMS: atom_id res chain seq x y z
N THR A 1 -4.29 16.26 -5.58
CA THR A 1 -3.20 15.39 -6.06
C THR A 1 -1.95 15.74 -5.29
N ALA A 2 -1.12 14.75 -4.97
CA ALA A 2 0.15 14.96 -4.30
C ALA A 2 1.13 15.76 -5.18
N ASP A 3 1.93 16.64 -4.55
CA ASP A 3 3.03 17.36 -5.19
C ASP A 3 4.32 16.55 -5.02
N TRP A 4 4.69 15.79 -6.05
CA TRP A 4 5.89 14.95 -6.02
C TRP A 4 7.18 15.75 -6.23
N ASP A 5 7.12 16.96 -6.80
CA ASP A 5 8.29 17.82 -6.96
C ASP A 5 8.85 18.23 -5.59
N ALA A 6 8.00 18.38 -4.59
CA ALA A 6 8.42 18.62 -3.21
C ALA A 6 9.28 17.48 -2.64
N ILE A 7 8.99 16.23 -3.03
CA ILE A 7 9.76 15.05 -2.61
C ILE A 7 11.12 15.05 -3.31
N ALA A 8 11.16 15.35 -4.61
CA ALA A 8 12.39 15.47 -5.37
C ALA A 8 13.33 16.53 -4.76
N ARG A 9 12.79 17.73 -4.52
CA ARG A 9 13.53 18.82 -3.86
C ARG A 9 14.08 18.38 -2.50
N LEU A 10 13.29 17.68 -1.69
CA LEU A 10 13.76 17.17 -0.41
C LEU A 10 14.92 16.18 -0.59
N LYS A 11 14.79 15.21 -1.49
CA LYS A 11 15.85 14.22 -1.75
C LYS A 11 17.16 14.87 -2.20
N GLU A 12 17.10 15.90 -3.03
CA GLU A 12 18.27 16.69 -3.45
C GLU A 12 18.95 17.41 -2.27
N HIS A 13 18.19 17.89 -1.30
CA HIS A 13 18.73 18.60 -0.13
C HIS A 13 19.34 17.65 0.93
N VAL A 14 18.89 16.40 0.99
CA VAL A 14 19.37 15.40 1.96
C VAL A 14 19.77 14.08 1.29
N PRO A 15 20.79 14.07 0.41
CA PRO A 15 21.12 12.90 -0.42
C PRO A 15 21.48 11.66 0.42
N GLU A 16 22.11 11.87 1.58
CA GLU A 16 22.58 10.81 2.49
C GLU A 16 21.47 10.23 3.40
N ILE A 17 20.32 10.90 3.51
CA ILE A 17 19.21 10.45 4.37
C ILE A 17 18.18 9.75 3.49
N PRO A 18 17.75 8.52 3.83
CA PRO A 18 16.66 7.86 3.12
C PRO A 18 15.36 8.69 3.16
N VAL A 19 14.80 8.99 1.99
CA VAL A 19 13.52 9.69 1.80
C VAL A 19 12.51 8.70 1.25
N LEU A 20 11.38 8.56 1.94
CA LEU A 20 10.26 7.75 1.46
C LEU A 20 9.17 8.66 0.90
N GLY A 21 8.83 8.46 -0.37
CA GLY A 21 7.76 9.21 -1.03
C GLY A 21 6.37 8.72 -0.62
N ASN A 22 5.40 9.63 -0.49
CA ASN A 22 4.02 9.29 -0.16
C ASN A 22 3.03 10.16 -0.95
N GLY A 23 1.94 9.53 -1.38
CA GLY A 23 0.80 10.22 -1.99
C GLY A 23 0.42 9.65 -3.35
N ASP A 24 -0.87 9.39 -3.51
CA ASP A 24 -1.50 8.96 -4.78
C ASP A 24 -0.86 7.72 -5.45
N ILE A 25 -0.48 6.73 -4.65
CA ILE A 25 -0.02 5.41 -5.11
C ILE A 25 -1.19 4.41 -5.07
N TRP A 26 -1.67 3.99 -6.23
CA TRP A 26 -2.84 3.10 -6.38
C TRP A 26 -2.49 1.74 -6.99
N CYS A 27 -1.37 1.66 -7.69
CA CYS A 27 -0.80 0.44 -8.26
C CYS A 27 0.73 0.43 -8.12
N ALA A 28 1.34 -0.70 -8.51
CA ALA A 28 2.79 -0.83 -8.47
C ALA A 28 3.52 0.12 -9.42
N ASP A 29 2.89 0.48 -10.55
CA ASP A 29 3.48 1.38 -11.54
C ASP A 29 3.53 2.83 -11.03
N ASP A 30 2.58 3.25 -10.19
CA ASP A 30 2.63 4.56 -9.51
C ASP A 30 3.85 4.65 -8.58
N ALA A 31 4.17 3.58 -7.86
CA ALA A 31 5.34 3.55 -6.98
C ALA A 31 6.64 3.64 -7.78
N LEU A 32 6.77 2.84 -8.85
CA LEU A 32 7.94 2.91 -9.73
C LEU A 32 8.06 4.30 -10.38
N ARG A 33 6.94 4.91 -10.76
CA ARG A 33 6.90 6.26 -11.33
C ARG A 33 7.36 7.31 -10.31
N MET A 34 6.84 7.28 -9.08
CA MET A 34 7.27 8.17 -8.00
C MET A 34 8.78 8.06 -7.75
N MET A 35 9.31 6.85 -7.64
CA MET A 35 10.74 6.64 -7.40
C MET A 35 11.59 7.17 -8.57
N ARG A 36 11.16 6.95 -9.82
CA ARG A 36 11.88 7.48 -11.00
C ARG A 36 11.84 9.01 -11.08
N GLU A 37 10.68 9.62 -10.81
CA GLU A 37 10.48 11.06 -10.95
C GLU A 37 11.14 11.84 -9.80
N THR A 38 11.18 11.29 -8.59
CA THR A 38 11.63 12.01 -7.40
C THR A 38 12.99 11.57 -6.87
N GLY A 39 13.50 10.42 -7.29
CA GLY A 39 14.73 9.83 -6.74
C GLY A 39 14.60 9.35 -5.29
N CYS A 40 13.38 9.29 -4.72
CA CYS A 40 13.16 8.80 -3.37
C CYS A 40 13.55 7.32 -3.24
N ASP A 41 14.00 6.93 -2.05
CA ASP A 41 14.59 5.60 -1.78
C ASP A 41 13.53 4.49 -1.60
N GLY A 42 12.26 4.88 -1.50
CA GLY A 42 11.14 3.96 -1.39
C GLY A 42 9.82 4.72 -1.30
N VAL A 43 8.73 3.98 -1.13
CA VAL A 43 7.39 4.56 -1.06
C VAL A 43 6.60 4.09 0.16
N VAL A 44 5.72 4.96 0.65
CA VAL A 44 4.72 4.66 1.67
C VAL A 44 3.34 4.67 1.03
N VAL A 45 2.56 3.62 1.25
CA VAL A 45 1.20 3.48 0.73
C VAL A 45 0.19 3.57 1.87
N GLY A 46 -0.80 4.43 1.69
CA GLY A 46 -1.94 4.57 2.60
C GLY A 46 -3.21 4.03 1.94
N ARG A 47 -4.07 4.94 1.45
CA ARG A 47 -5.39 4.60 0.89
C ARG A 47 -5.38 3.51 -0.18
N GLY A 48 -4.34 3.42 -1.01
CA GLY A 48 -4.26 2.43 -2.10
C GLY A 48 -4.28 0.96 -1.65
N CYS A 49 -3.87 0.66 -0.40
CA CYS A 49 -3.86 -0.70 0.12
C CYS A 49 -5.12 -1.11 0.90
N LEU A 50 -6.04 -0.16 1.18
CA LEU A 50 -7.29 -0.45 1.87
C LEU A 50 -8.15 -1.38 0.99
N GLY A 51 -8.61 -2.49 1.57
CA GLY A 51 -9.35 -3.55 0.86
C GLY A 51 -8.52 -4.36 -0.15
N ARG A 52 -7.24 -4.01 -0.36
CA ARG A 52 -6.36 -4.62 -1.38
C ARG A 52 -4.98 -4.97 -0.80
N PRO A 53 -4.89 -5.84 0.21
CA PRO A 53 -3.62 -6.17 0.85
C PRO A 53 -2.58 -6.78 -0.11
N TRP A 54 -3.01 -7.40 -1.21
CA TRP A 54 -2.11 -7.91 -2.25
C TRP A 54 -1.34 -6.82 -3.02
N LEU A 55 -1.71 -5.54 -2.91
CA LEU A 55 -0.95 -4.44 -3.49
C LEU A 55 0.52 -4.45 -3.02
N PHE A 56 0.80 -4.86 -1.78
CA PHE A 56 2.17 -4.96 -1.29
C PHE A 56 2.99 -6.01 -2.05
N ALA A 57 2.40 -7.14 -2.41
CA ALA A 57 3.08 -8.15 -3.20
C ALA A 57 3.31 -7.65 -4.65
N ASP A 58 2.38 -6.89 -5.21
CA ASP A 58 2.57 -6.25 -6.52
C ASP A 58 3.68 -5.19 -6.51
N LEU A 59 3.76 -4.40 -5.43
CA LEU A 59 4.84 -3.43 -5.22
C LEU A 59 6.20 -4.13 -5.16
N VAL A 60 6.32 -5.20 -4.36
CA VAL A 60 7.54 -6.01 -4.27
C VAL A 60 7.90 -6.60 -5.62
N ASN A 61 6.95 -7.19 -6.35
CA ASN A 61 7.19 -7.72 -7.68
C ASN A 61 7.73 -6.65 -8.64
N ALA A 62 7.10 -5.48 -8.68
CA ALA A 62 7.52 -4.39 -9.54
C ALA A 62 8.92 -3.86 -9.19
N MET A 63 9.23 -3.70 -7.91
CA MET A 63 10.55 -3.26 -7.43
C MET A 63 11.65 -4.28 -7.74
N GLU A 64 11.31 -5.57 -7.76
CA GLU A 64 12.24 -6.64 -8.14
C GLU A 64 12.26 -6.93 -9.66
N GLY A 65 11.61 -6.09 -10.48
CA GLY A 65 11.58 -6.23 -11.94
C GLY A 65 10.72 -7.39 -12.46
N ARG A 66 9.84 -7.94 -11.61
CA ARG A 66 8.87 -8.97 -11.99
C ARG A 66 7.59 -8.35 -12.55
N GLU A 67 7.08 -8.93 -13.62
CA GLU A 67 5.81 -8.50 -14.25
C GLU A 67 4.56 -9.06 -13.57
N ALA A 68 4.70 -10.06 -12.68
CA ALA A 68 3.57 -10.70 -12.03
C ALA A 68 2.74 -9.68 -11.20
N ARG A 69 1.41 -9.71 -11.39
CA ARG A 69 0.44 -8.90 -10.65
C ARG A 69 -0.68 -9.78 -10.09
N HIS A 70 -1.16 -9.44 -8.91
CA HIS A 70 -2.23 -10.17 -8.23
C HIS A 70 -3.59 -9.72 -8.76
N ALA A 71 -4.31 -10.69 -9.30
CA ALA A 71 -5.73 -10.58 -9.65
C ALA A 71 -6.48 -11.69 -8.91
N PRO A 72 -6.73 -11.54 -7.60
CA PRO A 72 -7.39 -12.58 -6.81
C PRO A 72 -8.81 -12.82 -7.31
N THR A 73 -9.24 -14.09 -7.29
CA THR A 73 -10.63 -14.44 -7.53
C THR A 73 -11.52 -13.92 -6.39
N LEU A 74 -12.83 -13.77 -6.64
CA LEU A 74 -13.78 -13.38 -5.59
C LEU A 74 -13.74 -14.31 -4.36
N ARG A 75 -13.43 -15.59 -4.57
CA ARG A 75 -13.24 -16.55 -3.47
C ARG A 75 -12.07 -16.16 -2.57
N VAL A 76 -10.92 -15.84 -3.15
CA VAL A 76 -9.73 -15.40 -2.40
C VAL A 76 -10.01 -14.07 -1.69
N VAL A 77 -10.71 -13.14 -2.34
CA VAL A 77 -11.12 -11.87 -1.71
C VAL A 77 -12.00 -12.14 -0.49
N ALA A 78 -13.03 -12.98 -0.62
CA ALA A 78 -13.91 -13.32 0.49
C ALA A 78 -13.16 -13.97 1.67
N ASP A 79 -12.23 -14.89 1.39
CA ASP A 79 -11.41 -15.54 2.42
C ASP A 79 -10.51 -14.55 3.17
N VAL A 80 -9.94 -13.57 2.46
CA VAL A 80 -9.14 -12.49 3.05
C VAL A 80 -10.02 -11.56 3.89
N MET A 81 -11.22 -11.23 3.44
CA MET A 81 -12.18 -10.40 4.19
C MET A 81 -12.56 -11.06 5.51
N VAL A 82 -12.93 -12.35 5.49
CA VAL A 82 -13.26 -13.11 6.71
C VAL A 82 -12.07 -13.12 7.66
N ARG A 83 -10.87 -13.43 7.16
CA ARG A 83 -9.64 -13.42 7.97
C ARG A 83 -9.39 -12.05 8.60
N HIS A 84 -9.55 -10.96 7.85
CA HIS A 84 -9.34 -9.60 8.38
C HIS A 84 -10.35 -9.27 9.49
N ALA A 85 -11.63 -9.58 9.31
CA ALA A 85 -12.64 -9.36 10.33
C ALA A 85 -12.35 -10.16 11.62
N THR A 86 -11.93 -11.43 11.49
CA THR A 86 -11.52 -12.27 12.62
C THR A 86 -10.34 -11.65 13.38
N LEU A 87 -9.27 -11.26 12.66
CA LEU A 87 -8.09 -10.66 13.27
C LEU A 87 -8.40 -9.33 13.97
N LEU A 88 -9.32 -8.52 13.42
CA LEU A 88 -9.77 -7.29 14.08
C LEU A 88 -10.54 -7.59 15.39
N GLY A 89 -11.40 -8.59 15.39
CA GLY A 89 -12.11 -9.04 16.59
C GLY A 89 -11.14 -9.51 17.68
N GLU A 90 -10.14 -10.30 17.31
CA GLU A 90 -9.07 -10.75 18.20
C GLU A 90 -8.26 -9.58 18.77
N TRP A 91 -7.83 -8.64 17.91
CA TRP A 91 -7.06 -7.47 18.31
C TRP A 91 -7.82 -6.54 19.26
N ILE A 92 -9.11 -6.31 18.99
CA ILE A 92 -9.96 -5.46 19.82
C ILE A 92 -10.40 -6.17 21.10
N GLY A 93 -10.38 -7.52 21.11
CA GLY A 93 -10.89 -8.35 22.21
C GLY A 93 -12.42 -8.41 22.26
N ASP A 94 -13.10 -8.01 21.17
CA ASP A 94 -14.55 -8.00 21.03
C ASP A 94 -14.90 -8.19 19.55
N GLU A 95 -15.47 -9.35 19.24
CA GLU A 95 -15.83 -9.73 17.87
C GLU A 95 -16.86 -8.75 17.26
N ALA A 96 -17.87 -8.33 18.02
CA ALA A 96 -18.90 -7.44 17.50
C ALA A 96 -18.32 -6.08 17.13
N ARG A 97 -17.43 -5.54 17.96
CA ARG A 97 -16.71 -4.30 17.66
C ARG A 97 -15.72 -4.47 16.52
N GLY A 98 -15.03 -5.61 16.43
CA GLY A 98 -14.15 -5.94 15.30
C GLY A 98 -14.89 -5.94 13.96
N VAL A 99 -16.07 -6.56 13.90
CA VAL A 99 -16.91 -6.58 12.70
C VAL A 99 -17.41 -5.18 12.35
N ILE A 100 -17.76 -4.34 13.33
CA ILE A 100 -18.15 -2.94 13.07
C ILE A 100 -16.98 -2.15 12.48
N ASP A 101 -15.77 -2.30 13.02
CA ASP A 101 -14.59 -1.59 12.53
C ASP A 101 -14.15 -2.08 11.14
N PHE A 102 -14.27 -3.39 10.89
CA PHE A 102 -13.99 -4.01 9.59
C PHE A 102 -14.76 -3.36 8.43
N ARG A 103 -15.99 -2.84 8.67
CA ARG A 103 -16.81 -2.17 7.64
C ARG A 103 -16.14 -0.96 6.99
N LYS A 104 -15.10 -0.38 7.61
CA LYS A 104 -14.30 0.71 7.02
C LYS A 104 -13.34 0.24 5.92
N HIS A 105 -13.15 -1.07 5.77
CA HIS A 105 -12.18 -1.71 4.88
C HIS A 105 -12.83 -2.50 3.73
N VAL A 106 -14.16 -2.51 3.66
CA VAL A 106 -14.98 -3.17 2.63
C VAL A 106 -15.28 -2.20 1.50
#